data_AF-A0A1V2QVC7-F1
#
_entry.id   AF-A0A1V2QVC7-F1
#
_cell.length_a   1.000
_cell.length_b   1.000
_cell.length_c   1.000
_cell.angle_alpha   90.00
_cell.angle_beta   90.00
_cell.angle_gamma   90.00
#
_symmetry.space_group_name_H-M   'P 1'
#
loop_
_entity.id
_entity.type
_entity.pdbx_description
1 polymer ?
#
loop_
_entity_poly.entity_id
_entity_poly.type
_entity_poly.pdbx_seq_one_letter_code
_entity_poly.pdbx_strand_id
1 'polypeptide(L)' 'MTQDETMFCLEEELHQVMRERVPLAQLRADELHIGRFLVHHDDLAARRPDKVFSVTEFLE' A
#
# COMPACT_ATOMS: atom_id res chain seq x y z
N MET A 1 -7.60 18.92 17.49
CA MET A 1 -6.87 18.10 16.53
C MET A 1 -5.78 18.95 15.93
N THR A 2 -4.54 18.73 16.38
CA THR A 2 -3.35 19.36 15.80
C THR A 2 -3.00 18.70 14.46
N GLN A 3 -2.16 19.35 13.63
CA GLN A 3 -1.73 18.77 12.35
C GLN A 3 -1.06 17.40 12.50
N ASP A 4 -0.30 17.19 13.58
CA ASP A 4 0.35 15.91 13.89
C ASP A 4 -0.65 14.76 14.15
N GLU A 5 -1.72 15.03 14.91
CA GLU A 5 -2.75 14.01 15.18
C GLU A 5 -3.47 13.57 13.91
N THR A 6 -3.64 14.50 12.95
CA THR A 6 -4.29 14.20 11.67
C THR A 6 -3.39 13.35 10.76
N MET A 7 -2.09 13.62 10.76
CA MET A 7 -1.11 12.89 9.97
C MET A 7 -0.92 11.46 10.49
N PHE A 8 -0.84 11.30 11.82
CA PHE A 8 -0.76 10.00 12.47
C PHE A 8 -1.97 9.10 12.16
N CYS A 9 -3.20 9.66 12.26
CA CYS A 9 -4.40 8.89 11.90
C CYS A 9 -4.42 8.47 10.42
N LEU A 10 -3.94 9.33 9.50
CA LEU A 10 -3.84 8.98 8.09
C LEU A 10 -2.84 7.85 7.84
N GLU A 11 -1.72 7.84 8.56
CA GLU A 11 -0.71 6.77 8.45
C GLU A 11 -1.23 5.43 8.97
N GLU A 12 -1.98 5.42 10.08
CA GLU A 12 -2.63 4.20 10.59
C GLU A 12 -3.69 3.68 9.62
N GLU A 13 -4.56 4.56 9.11
CA GLU A 13 -5.57 4.19 8.12
C GLU A 13 -4.92 3.66 6.85
N LEU A 14 -3.85 4.30 6.37
CA LEU A 14 -3.12 3.84 5.19
C LEU A 14 -2.50 2.46 5.44
N HIS A 15 -1.87 2.23 6.59
CA HIS A 15 -1.33 0.93 6.96
C HIS A 15 -2.42 -0.15 7.03
N GLN A 16 -3.59 0.17 7.60
CA GLN A 16 -4.71 -0.76 7.67
C GLN A 16 -5.24 -1.09 6.28
N VAL A 17 -5.45 -0.08 5.43
CA VAL A 17 -5.89 -0.25 4.05
C VAL A 17 -4.88 -1.06 3.23
N MET A 18 -3.57 -0.89 3.47
CA MET A 18 -2.54 -1.70 2.83
C MET A 18 -2.57 -3.16 3.31
N ARG A 19 -2.81 -3.40 4.61
CA ARG A 19 -2.88 -4.76 5.19
C ARG A 19 -4.06 -5.57 4.65
N GLU A 20 -5.17 -4.92 4.32
CA GLU A 20 -6.36 -5.57 3.74
C GLU A 20 -6.17 -5.96 2.26
N ARG A 21 -5.08 -5.51 1.63
CA ARG A 21 -4.82 -5.70 0.20
C ARG A 21 -3.76 -6.77 -0.03
N VAL A 22 -3.89 -7.48 -1.14
CA VAL A 22 -3.01 -8.60 -1.53
C VAL A 22 -1.86 -8.07 -2.38
N PRO A 23 -0.58 -8.36 -2.02
CA PRO A 23 0.55 -8.02 -2.87
C PRO A 23 0.63 -8.97 -4.06
N LEU A 24 0.67 -8.40 -5.26
CA LEU A 24 0.85 -9.14 -6.51
C LEU A 24 2.33 -9.24 -6.90
N ALA A 25 3.09 -8.19 -6.63
CA ALA A 25 4.52 -8.13 -6.89
C ALA A 25 5.19 -7.16 -5.93
N GLN A 26 6.44 -7.47 -5.58
CA GLN A 26 7.30 -6.61 -4.81
C GLN A 26 8.62 -6.44 -5.55
N LEU A 27 9.08 -5.20 -5.65
CA LEU A 27 10.30 -4.82 -6.33
C LEU A 27 11.13 -4.02 -5.34
N ARG A 28 12.41 -4.37 -5.21
CA ARG A 28 13.37 -3.54 -4.52
C ARG A 28 13.88 -2.52 -5.54
N ALA A 29 13.56 -1.24 -5.33
CA ALA A 29 13.99 -0.18 -6.25
C ALA A 29 15.46 0.18 -5.99
N ASP A 30 15.84 0.28 -4.71
CA ASP A 30 17.22 0.45 -4.24
C ASP A 30 17.39 -0.16 -2.84
N GLU A 31 18.46 0.19 -2.12
CA GLU A 31 18.73 -0.32 -0.77
C GLU A 31 17.69 0.14 0.27
N LEU A 32 17.05 1.30 0.03
CA LEU A 32 16.18 2.00 0.96
C LEU A 32 14.70 1.97 0.53
N HIS A 33 14.37 1.59 -0.70
CA HIS A 33 13.00 1.67 -1.22
C HIS A 33 12.48 0.31 -1.68
N ILE A 34 11.24 0.00 -1.26
CA ILE A 34 10.46 -1.14 -1.74
C ILE A 34 9.22 -0.63 -2.47
N GLY A 35 9.09 -0.99 -3.74
CA GLY A 35 7.85 -0.86 -4.50
C GLY A 35 6.98 -2.11 -4.37
N ARG A 36 5.67 -1.93 -4.22
CA ARG A 36 4.68 -3.02 -4.25
C ARG A 36 3.53 -2.70 -5.19
N PHE A 37 3.06 -3.72 -5.89
CA PHE A 37 1.78 -3.70 -6.59
C PHE A 37 0.77 -4.44 -5.73
N LEU A 38 -0.32 -3.76 -5.39
CA LEU A 38 -1.33 -4.24 -4.46
C LEU A 38 -2.70 -4.24 -5.14
N VAL A 39 -3.58 -5.14 -4.71
CA VAL A 39 -4.97 -5.23 -5.21
C VAL A 39 -5.91 -5.67 -4.09
N HIS A 40 -7.18 -5.26 -4.12
CA HIS A 40 -8.17 -5.78 -3.18
C HIS A 40 -8.47 -7.26 -3.47
N HIS A 41 -8.78 -8.06 -2.45
CA HIS A 41 -9.06 -9.49 -2.62
C HIS A 41 -10.20 -9.74 -3.62
N ASP A 42 -11.28 -8.98 -3.52
CA ASP A 42 -12.44 -9.09 -4.42
C ASP A 42 -12.11 -8.74 -5.87
N ASP A 43 -11.23 -7.75 -6.09
CA ASP A 43 -10.79 -7.36 -7.43
C ASP A 43 -9.89 -8.42 -8.06
N LEU A 44 -9.05 -9.07 -7.24
CA LEU A 44 -8.25 -10.21 -7.67
C LEU A 44 -9.15 -11.40 -8.05
N ALA A 45 -10.15 -11.71 -7.22
CA ALA A 45 -11.12 -12.77 -7.50
C ALA A 45 -11.94 -12.48 -8.78
N ALA A 46 -12.30 -11.21 -9.01
CA ALA A 46 -12.99 -10.75 -10.20
C ALA A 46 -12.08 -10.59 -11.44
N ARG A 47 -10.77 -10.87 -11.33
CA ARG A 47 -9.77 -10.71 -12.40
C ARG A 47 -9.78 -9.30 -13.02
N ARG A 48 -9.78 -8.27 -12.18
CA ARG A 48 -9.72 -6.85 -12.56
C ARG A 48 -8.32 -6.27 -12.41
N PRO A 49 -7.39 -6.50 -13.36
CA PRO A 49 -6.01 -6.03 -13.26
C PRO A 49 -5.89 -4.50 -13.35
N ASP A 50 -6.91 -3.81 -13.85
CA ASP A 50 -7.01 -2.35 -13.90
C ASP A 50 -7.17 -1.70 -12.52
N LYS A 51 -7.49 -2.49 -11.48
CA LYS A 51 -7.63 -2.04 -10.09
C LYS A 51 -6.37 -2.21 -9.25
N VAL A 52 -5.28 -2.65 -9.87
CA VAL A 52 -3.97 -2.72 -9.22
C VAL A 52 -3.42 -1.30 -9.04
N PHE A 53 -2.86 -1.01 -7.87
CA PHE A 53 -2.19 0.24 -7.59
C PHE A 53 -0.78 -0.04 -7.07
N SER A 54 0.14 0.90 -7.29
CA SER A 54 1.52 0.82 -6.82
C SER A 54 1.72 1.69 -5.58
N VAL A 55 2.48 1.19 -4.62
CA VAL A 55 2.98 1.95 -3.48
C VAL A 55 4.49 1.81 -3.41
N THR A 56 5.17 2.85 -2.93
CA THR A 56 6.59 2.82 -2.62
C THR A 56 6.77 3.18 -1.15
N GLU A 57 7.42 2.29 -0.43
CA GLU A 57 7.71 2.43 0.99
C GLU A 57 9.22 2.67 1.17
N PHE A 58 9.55 3.58 2.07
CA PHE A 58 10.92 3.84 2.51
C PHE A 58 11.24 2.93 3.71
N LEU A 59 12.41 2.31 3.68
CA LEU A 59 12.98 1.49 4.74
C LEU A 59 13.93 2.38 5.55
N GLU A 60 13.43 3.00 6.62
CA GLU A 60 14.25 3.68 7.64
C GLU A 60 14.25 2.91 8.96
#